data_AF-A0A120DFS9-F1
#
_entry.id   AF-A0A120DFS9-F1
#
_cell.length_a   1.000
_cell.length_b   1.000
_cell.length_c   1.000
_cell.angle_alpha   90.00
_cell.angle_beta   90.00
_cell.angle_gamma   90.00
#
_symmetry.space_group_name_H-M   'P 1'
#
loop_
_entity.id
_entity.type
_entity.pdbx_description
1 polymer ?
#
loop_
_entity_poly.entity_id
_entity_poly.type
_entity_poly.pdbx_seq_one_letter_code
_entity_poly.pdbx_strand_id
1 'polypeptide(L)'
;MKQLLDLSPVIAPDAPTWWPLAWGWWAVVITAIILIALVFFILKRRKNSQQAKQEALSYFGNRQPSNRLSPSEAQHILRQAALSYFPREKVASLAGDDWLKFLDAQLKKPLFVEKQSQWQQSLYQDPTSINDEQRKVQQQLVNDCETWIRKALPPKRGRYE
;
A
#
# COMPACT_ATOMS: atom_id res chain seq x y z
N MET A 1 -53.66 -74.09 -27.29
CA MET A 1 -52.73 -73.07 -27.81
C MET A 1 -53.16 -71.73 -27.24
N LYS A 2 -52.42 -71.18 -26.27
CA LYS A 2 -52.69 -69.83 -25.74
C LYS A 2 -51.57 -68.93 -26.24
N GLN A 3 -51.88 -68.11 -27.24
CA GLN A 3 -50.97 -67.13 -27.81
C GLN A 3 -50.89 -65.96 -26.83
N LEU A 4 -49.75 -65.83 -26.15
CA LEU A 4 -49.46 -64.71 -25.27
C LEU A 4 -49.23 -63.49 -26.17
N LEU A 5 -50.06 -62.47 -26.01
CA LEU A 5 -49.88 -61.18 -26.68
C LEU A 5 -48.56 -60.56 -26.17
N ASP A 6 -47.63 -60.38 -27.09
CA ASP A 6 -46.39 -59.64 -26.89
C ASP A 6 -46.73 -58.14 -26.84
N LEU A 7 -46.95 -57.61 -25.63
CA LEU A 7 -47.03 -56.17 -25.41
C LEU A 7 -45.61 -55.63 -25.26
N SER A 8 -45.15 -54.90 -26.27
CA SER A 8 -43.92 -54.11 -26.16
C SER A 8 -44.00 -53.17 -24.95
N PRO A 9 -42.93 -53.06 -24.13
CA PRO A 9 -42.92 -52.18 -22.98
C PRO A 9 -43.02 -50.72 -23.45
N VAL A 10 -43.98 -49.98 -22.89
CA VAL A 10 -44.07 -48.52 -23.05
C VAL A 10 -42.79 -47.91 -22.49
N ILE A 11 -41.98 -47.32 -23.37
CA ILE A 11 -40.85 -46.49 -22.98
C ILE A 11 -41.46 -45.16 -22.54
N ALA A 12 -41.58 -44.95 -21.22
CA ALA A 12 -41.92 -43.63 -20.70
C ALA A 12 -40.78 -42.66 -21.05
N PRO A 13 -41.06 -41.44 -21.55
CA PRO A 13 -40.00 -40.46 -21.77
C PRO A 13 -39.34 -40.17 -20.41
N ASP A 14 -38.02 -40.35 -20.34
CA ASP A 14 -37.25 -39.98 -19.17
C ASP A 14 -37.57 -38.53 -18.79
N ALA A 15 -37.74 -38.29 -17.48
CA ALA A 15 -38.00 -36.96 -16.95
C ALA A 15 -36.97 -35.97 -17.50
N PRO A 16 -37.35 -34.72 -17.82
CA PRO A 16 -36.41 -33.74 -18.31
C PRO A 16 -35.29 -33.59 -17.29
N THR A 17 -34.14 -34.17 -17.62
CA THR A 17 -32.93 -34.04 -16.82
C THR A 17 -32.61 -32.55 -16.86
N TRP A 18 -32.73 -31.87 -15.72
CA TRP A 18 -32.49 -30.42 -15.58
C TRP A 18 -31.01 -30.04 -15.73
N TRP A 19 -30.28 -30.82 -16.52
CA TRP A 19 -28.90 -30.66 -16.90
C TRP A 19 -28.90 -30.48 -18.43
N PRO A 20 -28.31 -29.40 -18.94
CA PRO A 20 -27.00 -28.97 -18.54
C PRO A 20 -27.11 -27.71 -17.69
N LEU A 21 -26.32 -27.62 -16.64
CA LEU A 21 -25.97 -26.31 -16.11
C LEU A 21 -25.28 -25.56 -17.26
N ALA A 22 -26.07 -24.79 -18.01
CA ALA A 22 -25.67 -24.21 -19.28
C ALA A 22 -24.37 -23.43 -19.08
N TRP A 23 -23.49 -23.42 -20.10
CA TRP A 23 -22.16 -22.80 -20.03
C TRP A 23 -22.18 -21.35 -19.51
N GLY A 24 -23.32 -20.65 -19.59
CA GLY A 24 -23.53 -19.33 -18.98
C GLY A 24 -23.37 -19.25 -17.46
N TRP A 25 -23.63 -20.32 -16.70
CA TRP A 25 -23.38 -20.31 -15.25
C TRP A 25 -21.90 -20.27 -14.91
N TRP A 26 -21.05 -20.87 -15.75
CA TRP A 26 -19.61 -20.76 -15.59
C TRP A 26 -19.15 -19.31 -15.76
N ALA A 27 -19.74 -18.55 -16.68
CA ALA A 27 -19.45 -17.12 -16.79
C ALA A 27 -19.81 -16.37 -15.49
N VAL A 28 -20.96 -16.65 -14.88
CA VAL A 28 -21.36 -16.06 -13.59
C VAL A 28 -20.39 -16.42 -12.47
N VAL A 29 -19.98 -17.70 -12.39
CA VAL A 29 -19.02 -18.17 -11.38
C VAL A 29 -17.65 -17.51 -11.58
N ILE A 30 -17.17 -17.42 -12.82
CA ILE A 30 -15.90 -16.75 -13.15
C ILE A 30 -15.98 -15.27 -12.79
N THR A 31 -17.07 -14.58 -13.15
CA THR A 31 -17.28 -13.17 -12.78
C THR A 31 -17.31 -12.99 -11.27
N ALA A 32 -18.00 -13.86 -10.54
CA ALA A 32 -18.04 -13.82 -9.08
C ALA A 32 -16.63 -14.01 -8.46
N ILE A 33 -15.86 -14.98 -8.97
CA ILE A 33 -14.47 -15.20 -8.52
C ILE A 33 -13.61 -13.97 -8.80
N ILE A 34 -13.72 -13.36 -9.98
CA ILE A 34 -12.98 -12.15 -10.33
C ILE A 34 -13.35 -11.02 -9.38
N LEU A 35 -14.65 -10.79 -9.12
CA LEU A 35 -15.10 -9.75 -8.19
C LEU A 35 -14.58 -9.99 -6.77
N ILE A 36 -14.63 -11.22 -6.28
CA ILE A 36 -14.11 -11.58 -4.96
C ILE A 36 -12.59 -11.33 -4.90
N ALA A 37 -11.85 -11.74 -5.92
CA ALA A 37 -10.41 -11.50 -6.01
C ALA A 37 -10.09 -10.00 -6.03
N LEU A 38 -10.88 -9.20 -6.76
CA LEU A 38 -10.72 -7.75 -6.85
C LEU A 38 -10.99 -7.07 -5.50
N VAL A 39 -12.07 -7.45 -4.83
CA VAL A 39 -12.40 -6.98 -3.48
C VAL A 39 -11.30 -7.36 -2.49
N PHE A 40 -10.85 -8.62 -2.51
CA PHE A 40 -9.78 -9.08 -1.65
C PHE A 40 -8.46 -8.34 -1.91
N PHE A 41 -8.13 -8.08 -3.17
CA PHE A 41 -6.96 -7.30 -3.56
C PHE A 41 -7.04 -5.85 -3.06
N ILE A 42 -8.20 -5.21 -3.19
CA ILE A 42 -8.44 -3.85 -2.66
C ILE A 42 -8.33 -3.82 -1.14
N LEU A 43 -8.93 -4.79 -0.44
CA LEU A 43 -8.90 -4.89 1.01
C LEU A 43 -7.47 -5.17 1.52
N LYS A 44 -6.75 -6.10 0.89
CA LYS A 44 -5.35 -6.40 1.20
C LYS A 44 -4.46 -5.19 0.97
N ARG A 45 -4.64 -4.48 -0.15
CA ARG A 45 -3.91 -3.23 -0.43
C ARG A 45 -4.20 -2.17 0.63
N ARG A 46 -5.46 -2.00 1.03
CA ARG A 46 -5.87 -1.06 2.08
C ARG A 46 -5.30 -1.43 3.45
N LYS A 47 -5.29 -2.71 3.79
CA LYS A 47 -4.74 -3.23 5.05
C LYS A 47 -3.23 -3.07 5.09
N ASN A 48 -2.52 -3.43 4.02
CA ASN A 48 -1.08 -3.25 3.90
C ASN A 48 -0.68 -1.77 3.97
N SER A 49 -1.45 -0.85 3.35
CA SER A 49 -1.15 0.57 3.46
C SER A 49 -1.33 1.07 4.90
N GLN A 50 -2.39 0.64 5.60
CA GLN A 50 -2.58 1.00 7.02
C GLN A 50 -1.48 0.43 7.93
N GLN A 51 -1.05 -0.81 7.68
CA GLN A 51 0.07 -1.43 8.37
C GLN A 51 1.37 -0.67 8.10
N ALA A 52 1.66 -0.30 6.86
CA ALA A 52 2.86 0.47 6.52
C ALA A 52 2.93 1.83 7.26
N LYS A 53 1.79 2.51 7.43
CA LYS A 53 1.74 3.73 8.25
C LYS A 53 1.97 3.44 9.73
N GLN A 54 1.35 2.40 10.27
CA GLN A 54 1.51 2.02 11.68
C GLN A 54 2.92 1.53 11.99
N GLU A 55 3.52 0.74 11.10
CA GLU A 55 4.92 0.31 11.16
C GLU A 55 5.84 1.51 11.10
N ALA A 56 5.66 2.40 10.12
CA ALA A 56 6.47 3.61 10.04
C ALA A 56 6.36 4.45 11.33
N LEU A 57 5.15 4.64 11.87
CA LEU A 57 4.93 5.36 13.12
C LEU A 57 5.49 4.63 14.35
N SER A 58 5.50 3.30 14.38
CA SER A 58 6.08 2.55 15.49
C SER A 58 7.61 2.69 15.51
N TYR A 59 8.26 2.83 14.35
CA TYR A 59 9.69 3.15 14.28
C TYR A 59 10.02 4.51 14.90
N PHE A 60 9.15 5.52 14.76
CA PHE A 60 9.34 6.83 15.39
C PHE A 60 8.90 6.87 16.85
N GLY A 61 7.82 6.16 17.21
CA GLY A 61 7.21 6.24 18.54
C GLY A 61 7.78 5.31 19.61
N ASN A 62 8.39 4.19 19.25
CA ASN A 62 8.76 3.12 20.20
C ASN A 62 10.23 3.12 20.63
N ARG A 63 11.01 4.17 20.37
CA ARG A 63 12.45 4.19 20.72
C ARG A 63 12.82 5.19 21.83
N GLN A 64 13.55 4.64 22.79
CA GLN A 64 14.21 5.30 23.91
C GLN A 64 15.01 6.53 23.43
N PRO A 65 15.06 7.63 24.20
CA PRO A 65 15.82 8.85 23.86
C PRO A 65 17.31 8.66 23.58
N SER A 66 17.87 7.50 23.91
CA SER A 66 19.25 7.07 23.69
C SER A 66 19.53 6.45 22.32
N ASN A 67 18.51 5.95 21.60
CA ASN A 67 18.68 5.32 20.28
C ASN A 67 18.00 6.17 19.19
N ARG A 68 18.47 7.42 19.08
CA ARG A 68 17.95 8.43 18.16
C ARG A 68 18.17 7.95 16.73
N LEU A 69 17.09 7.89 15.94
CA LEU A 69 17.16 7.54 14.52
C LEU A 69 18.11 8.48 13.79
N SER A 70 18.95 7.90 12.95
CA SER A 70 19.74 8.70 12.02
C SER A 70 18.79 9.37 11.00
N PRO A 71 19.07 10.61 10.57
CA PRO A 71 18.31 11.25 9.49
C PRO A 71 18.20 10.37 8.23
N SER A 72 19.22 9.54 7.94
CA SER A 72 19.19 8.60 6.82
C SER A 72 18.14 7.49 7.00
N GLU A 73 18.06 6.88 8.19
CA GLU A 73 17.05 5.86 8.50
C GLU A 73 15.64 6.46 8.41
N ALA A 74 15.44 7.68 8.91
CA ALA A 74 14.16 8.37 8.82
C ALA A 74 13.73 8.60 7.36
N GLN A 75 14.67 8.97 6.46
CA GLN A 75 14.40 9.09 5.03
C GLN A 75 14.06 7.74 4.38
N HIS A 76 14.74 6.65 4.78
CA HIS A 76 14.43 5.32 4.28
C HIS A 76 13.01 4.87 4.67
N ILE A 77 12.62 5.06 5.94
CA ILE A 77 11.28 4.75 6.43
C ILE A 77 10.23 5.61 5.71
N LEU A 78 10.51 6.90 5.52
CA LEU A 78 9.65 7.81 4.78
C LEU A 78 9.44 7.33 3.34
N ARG A 79 10.49 6.88 2.67
CA ARG A 79 10.45 6.36 1.30
C ARG A 79 9.68 5.04 1.22
N GLN A 80 9.86 4.15 2.19
CA GLN A 80 9.10 2.89 2.30
C GLN A 80 7.61 3.15 2.55
N ALA A 81 7.29 4.13 3.39
CA ALA A 81 5.92 4.57 3.63
C ALA A 81 5.30 5.15 2.34
N ALA A 82 6.02 6.01 1.62
CA ALA A 82 5.54 6.56 0.35
C ALA A 82 5.30 5.46 -0.70
N LEU A 83 6.23 4.50 -0.85
CA LEU A 83 6.08 3.38 -1.78
C LEU A 83 4.89 2.47 -1.47
N SER A 84 4.44 2.42 -0.21
CA SER A 84 3.26 1.65 0.20
C SER A 84 1.93 2.33 -0.16
N TYR A 85 1.96 3.64 -0.43
CA TYR A 85 0.76 4.44 -0.71
C TYR A 85 0.69 4.99 -2.14
N PHE A 86 1.83 5.20 -2.79
CA PHE A 86 1.94 5.75 -4.14
C PHE A 86 2.46 4.69 -5.13
N PRO A 87 2.14 4.79 -6.43
CA PRO A 87 2.63 3.86 -7.43
C PRO A 87 4.17 3.88 -7.49
N ARG A 88 4.77 2.69 -7.45
CA ARG A 88 6.22 2.50 -7.44
C ARG A 88 6.92 3.18 -8.61
N GLU A 89 6.29 3.21 -9.79
CA GLU A 89 6.84 3.85 -10.99
C GLU A 89 7.08 5.35 -10.80
N LYS A 90 6.13 6.06 -10.19
CA LYS A 90 6.28 7.50 -9.93
C LYS A 90 7.25 7.80 -8.81
N VAL A 91 7.32 6.97 -7.77
CA VAL A 91 8.18 7.24 -6.60
C VAL A 91 9.61 6.74 -6.77
N ALA A 92 9.81 5.61 -7.44
CA ALA A 92 11.14 5.03 -7.63
C ALA A 92 12.05 5.90 -8.50
N SER A 93 11.47 6.63 -9.46
CA SER A 93 12.21 7.56 -10.32
C SER A 93 12.60 8.87 -9.63
N LEU A 94 12.04 9.19 -8.46
CA LEU A 94 12.33 10.43 -7.74
C LEU A 94 13.58 10.25 -6.89
N ALA A 95 14.55 11.15 -7.05
CA ALA A 95 15.79 11.20 -6.28
C ALA A 95 16.14 12.66 -5.94
N GLY A 96 16.88 12.87 -4.84
CA GLY A 96 17.40 14.18 -4.44
C GLY A 96 16.31 15.25 -4.30
N ASP A 97 16.47 16.34 -5.05
CA ASP A 97 15.56 17.49 -5.10
C ASP A 97 14.12 17.13 -5.46
N ASP A 98 13.93 16.26 -6.47
CA ASP A 98 12.59 15.87 -6.93
C ASP A 98 11.85 15.05 -5.87
N TRP A 99 12.59 14.31 -5.05
CA TRP A 99 12.02 13.62 -3.89
C TRP A 99 11.50 14.62 -2.85
N LEU A 100 12.28 15.66 -2.52
CA LEU A 100 11.86 16.69 -1.55
C LEU A 100 10.64 17.49 -2.07
N LYS A 101 10.63 17.85 -3.36
CA LYS A 101 9.48 18.51 -4.00
C LYS A 101 8.22 17.65 -3.96
N PHE A 102 8.37 16.34 -4.18
CA PHE A 102 7.26 15.41 -4.08
C PHE A 102 6.69 15.33 -2.66
N LEU A 103 7.56 15.30 -1.64
CA LEU A 103 7.13 15.32 -0.24
C LEU A 103 6.36 16.61 0.07
N ASP A 104 6.86 17.75 -0.37
CA ASP A 104 6.19 19.04 -0.17
C ASP A 104 4.86 19.13 -0.91
N ALA A 105 4.73 18.52 -2.10
CA ALA A 105 3.47 18.43 -2.82
C ALA A 105 2.39 17.65 -2.06
N GLN A 106 2.77 16.74 -1.16
CA GLN A 106 1.82 16.04 -0.29
C GLN A 106 1.37 16.86 0.93
N LEU A 107 2.11 17.91 1.25
CA LEU A 107 1.82 18.80 2.37
C LEU A 107 1.09 20.05 1.88
N LYS A 108 0.37 20.70 2.80
CA LYS A 108 -0.20 22.04 2.53
C LYS A 108 0.85 23.15 2.60
N LYS A 109 1.98 22.89 3.25
CA LYS A 109 3.08 23.83 3.47
C LYS A 109 4.39 23.13 3.13
N PRO A 110 5.26 23.70 2.29
CA PRO A 110 6.57 23.13 2.04
C PRO A 110 7.38 23.18 3.34
N LEU A 111 7.98 22.05 3.70
CA LEU A 111 8.83 21.85 4.89
C LEU A 111 10.18 21.26 4.50
N PHE A 112 10.24 20.50 3.41
CA PHE A 112 11.41 19.70 3.03
C PHE A 112 12.34 20.46 2.09
N VAL A 113 11.81 21.19 1.11
CA VAL A 113 12.62 21.99 0.17
C VAL A 113 13.34 23.13 0.91
N GLU A 114 12.68 23.77 1.87
CA GLU A 114 13.28 24.86 2.67
C GLU A 114 14.48 24.40 3.51
N LYS A 115 14.48 23.13 3.94
CA LYS A 115 15.54 22.52 4.77
C LYS A 115 16.49 21.62 3.99
N GLN A 116 16.50 21.69 2.66
CA GLN A 116 17.32 20.82 1.81
C GLN A 116 18.81 20.86 2.18
N SER A 117 19.35 22.06 2.40
CA SER A 117 20.75 22.26 2.77
C SER A 117 21.09 21.63 4.12
N GLN A 118 20.16 21.67 5.09
CA GLN A 118 20.31 21.00 6.38
C GLN A 118 20.27 19.47 6.23
N TRP A 119 19.42 18.95 5.35
CA TRP A 119 19.37 17.53 5.02
C TRP A 119 20.68 17.05 4.41
N GLN A 120 21.21 17.75 3.40
CA GLN A 120 22.48 17.42 2.77
C GLN A 120 23.61 17.38 3.81
N GLN A 121 23.74 18.44 4.63
CA GLN A 121 24.75 18.49 5.70
C GLN A 121 24.60 17.30 6.67
N SER A 122 23.38 17.02 7.12
CA SER A 122 23.12 15.95 8.08
C SER A 122 23.42 14.54 7.55
N LEU A 123 23.41 14.34 6.22
CA LEU A 123 23.70 13.06 5.56
C LEU A 123 25.20 12.82 5.38
N TYR A 124 26.00 13.88 5.31
CA TYR A 124 27.46 13.81 5.14
C TYR A 124 28.23 13.96 6.46
N GLN A 125 27.55 14.25 7.58
CA GLN A 125 28.18 14.42 8.89
C GLN A 125 28.42 13.07 9.59
N ASP A 126 29.64 12.86 10.11
CA ASP A 126 29.95 11.71 10.94
C ASP A 126 29.23 11.77 12.30
N PRO A 127 28.58 10.68 12.75
CA PRO A 127 27.80 10.66 13.99
C PRO A 127 28.65 10.83 15.26
N THR A 128 29.98 10.69 15.14
CA THR A 128 30.94 10.82 16.23
C THR A 128 31.47 12.24 16.42
N SER A 129 31.27 13.15 15.46
CA SER A 129 31.82 14.52 15.49
C SER A 129 30.74 15.62 15.66
N ILE A 130 29.50 15.25 15.98
CA ILE A 130 28.37 16.17 16.04
C ILE A 130 28.22 16.84 17.40
N ASN A 131 28.15 18.17 17.40
CA ASN A 131 27.83 18.98 18.58
C ASN A 131 26.34 18.85 18.97
N ASP A 132 26.01 19.24 20.20
CA ASP A 132 24.64 19.17 20.72
C ASP A 132 23.62 19.97 19.89
N GLU A 133 24.04 21.09 19.29
CA GLU A 133 23.18 21.87 18.38
C GLU A 133 22.85 21.11 17.10
N GLN A 134 23.84 20.50 16.46
CA GLN A 134 23.65 19.69 15.26
C GLN A 134 22.81 18.45 15.54
N ARG A 135 22.98 17.85 16.73
CA ARG A 135 22.15 16.75 17.21
C ARG A 135 20.67 17.16 17.34
N LYS A 136 20.39 18.39 17.80
CA LYS A 136 19.01 18.93 17.83
C LYS A 136 18.45 19.13 16.43
N VAL A 137 19.25 19.65 15.49
CA VAL A 137 18.84 19.81 14.07
C VAL A 137 18.47 18.46 13.47
N GLN A 138 19.31 17.43 13.64
CA GLN A 138 19.01 16.07 13.18
C GLN A 138 17.70 15.53 13.76
N GLN A 139 17.45 15.75 15.06
CA GLN A 139 16.17 15.36 15.67
C GLN A 139 14.98 16.11 15.08
N GLN A 140 15.14 17.39 14.76
CA GLN A 140 14.09 18.17 14.13
C GLN A 140 13.74 17.62 12.74
N LEU A 141 14.75 17.25 11.94
CA LEU A 141 14.57 16.62 10.63
C LEU A 141 13.83 15.27 10.73
N VAL A 142 14.17 14.45 11.73
CA VAL A 142 13.47 13.19 12.02
C VAL A 142 12.00 13.44 12.39
N ASN A 143 11.72 14.47 13.20
CA ASN A 143 10.36 14.83 13.58
C ASN A 143 9.54 15.40 12.40
N ASP A 144 10.19 16.10 11.46
CA ASP A 144 9.55 16.53 10.23
C ASP A 144 9.11 15.33 9.37
N CYS A 145 9.94 14.27 9.29
CA CYS A 145 9.56 13.01 8.64
C CYS A 145 8.36 12.36 9.32
N GLU A 146 8.33 12.27 10.65
CA GLU A 146 7.17 11.73 11.38
C GLU A 146 5.90 12.56 11.10
N THR A 147 6.04 13.89 11.14
CA THR A 147 4.93 14.83 10.86
C THR A 147 4.38 14.64 9.46
N TRP A 148 5.26 14.42 8.48
CA TRP A 148 4.86 14.10 7.11
C TRP A 148 4.07 12.79 7.06
N ILE A 149 4.55 11.71 7.67
CA ILE A 149 3.86 10.41 7.67
C ILE A 149 2.48 10.51 8.34
N ARG A 150 2.35 11.33 9.38
CA ARG A 150 1.06 11.60 10.03
C ARG A 150 0.10 12.40 9.15
N LYS A 151 0.58 13.44 8.45
CA LYS A 151 -0.25 14.41 7.72
C LYS A 151 -0.48 14.08 6.24
N ALA A 152 0.52 13.55 5.56
CA ALA A 152 0.47 13.21 4.13
C ALA A 152 -0.30 11.91 3.87
N LEU A 153 -0.34 11.00 4.85
CA LEU A 153 -0.99 9.70 4.74
C LEU A 153 -2.21 9.62 5.67
N PRO A 154 -3.38 9.10 5.23
CA PRO A 154 -3.67 8.56 3.91
C PRO A 154 -3.89 9.67 2.87
N PRO A 155 -3.39 9.53 1.63
CA PRO A 155 -3.64 10.50 0.57
C PRO A 155 -5.15 10.55 0.32
N LYS A 156 -5.71 11.76 0.33
CA LYS A 156 -7.13 11.99 0.05
C LYS A 156 -7.42 11.52 -1.38
N ARG A 157 -8.24 10.47 -1.55
CA ARG A 157 -8.63 9.94 -2.87
C ARG A 157 -9.17 11.11 -3.72
N GLY A 158 -8.53 11.38 -4.86
CA GLY A 158 -8.98 12.39 -5.83
C GLY A 158 -7.97 13.47 -6.24
N ARG A 159 -6.66 13.32 -5.97
CA ARG A 159 -5.64 14.31 -6.36
C ARG A 159 -4.57 13.80 -7.33
N TYR A 160 -4.82 12.67 -7.98
CA TYR A 160 -3.89 11.99 -8.89
C TYR A 160 -4.57 11.58 -10.20
N GLU A 161 -5.29 12.52 -10.80
CA GLU A 161 -5.53 12.50 -12.25
C GLU A 161 -4.47 13.40 -12.90
#